data_AF-W4QZR4-F1
#
_entry.id   AF-W4QZR4-F1
#
_cell.length_a   1.000
_cell.length_b   1.000
_cell.length_c   1.000
_cell.angle_alpha   90.00
_cell.angle_beta   90.00
_cell.angle_gamma   90.00
#
_symmetry.space_group_name_H-M   'P 1'
#
loop_
_entity.id
_entity.type
_entity.pdbx_description
1 polymer ?
#
loop_
_entity_poly.entity_id
_entity_poly.type
_entity_poly.pdbx_seq_one_letter_code
_entity_poly.pdbx_strand_id
1 'polypeptide(L)'
;MTNAKNPLRKGKIQLVNGVHFYQKMKKSMGSKRNELSEEHINEIVRLYGDLKENDHVKLFDNEDFGYNKITVERPLRLNFKIDEERVKTLVNQTAFTNLSKSKKKGEAGLKEIEAGKQQQQAIVDALLSIQSDTVYKNREELTKMLKKLFKDKGLTIGSPLLKAILNALSEKDETADICVDGKGNPEPDTDLRDTESVPLKEDIYEYFEREIKPHVPDAWIDESKTKVGYEIPFTRHFYQYTALRSSEIIKEEIKALEESILEKLKKVMG
;
A
#
# COMPACT_ATOMS: atom_id res chain seq x y z
N MET A 1 -24.91 18.62 -16.44
CA MET A 1 -24.78 19.08 -15.05
C MET A 1 -24.07 20.43 -15.07
N THR A 2 -24.69 21.48 -14.56
CA THR A 2 -24.06 22.80 -14.43
C THR A 2 -23.33 22.87 -13.10
N ASN A 3 -22.04 23.22 -13.11
CA ASN A 3 -21.23 23.37 -11.89
C ASN A 3 -21.51 24.67 -11.11
N ALA A 4 -22.58 25.39 -11.47
CA ALA A 4 -23.00 26.63 -10.82
C ALA A 4 -23.76 26.31 -9.53
N LYS A 5 -23.03 26.05 -8.44
CA LYS A 5 -23.62 25.91 -7.10
C LYS A 5 -24.03 27.28 -6.55
N ASN A 6 -25.13 27.33 -5.80
CA ASN A 6 -25.50 28.50 -5.00
C ASN A 6 -24.30 28.91 -4.10
N PRO A 7 -23.98 30.21 -3.94
CA PRO A 7 -22.90 30.67 -3.08
C PRO A 7 -22.85 30.03 -1.69
N LEU A 8 -24.02 29.81 -1.06
CA LEU A 8 -24.13 29.19 0.27
C LEU A 8 -23.71 27.71 0.31
N ARG A 9 -23.60 27.04 -0.85
CA ARG A 9 -23.25 25.62 -0.99
C ARG A 9 -21.87 25.39 -1.59
N LYS A 10 -21.14 26.45 -1.92
CA LYS A 10 -19.79 26.33 -2.51
C LYS A 10 -18.82 25.86 -1.42
N GLY A 11 -18.03 24.83 -1.70
CA GLY A 11 -17.07 24.24 -0.75
C GLY A 11 -17.70 23.36 0.35
N LYS A 12 -19.03 23.29 0.43
CA LYS A 12 -19.77 22.47 1.38
C LYS A 12 -20.25 21.16 0.75
N ILE A 13 -20.32 20.12 1.58
CA ILE A 13 -20.88 18.82 1.26
C ILE A 13 -22.00 18.55 2.27
N GLN A 14 -23.16 18.18 1.73
CA GLN A 14 -24.32 17.79 2.51
C GLN A 14 -24.56 16.30 2.26
N LEU A 15 -24.47 15.50 3.31
CA LEU A 15 -24.86 14.09 3.25
C LEU A 15 -26.28 13.96 3.80
N VAL A 16 -27.17 13.33 3.02
CA VAL A 16 -28.55 13.03 3.42
C VAL A 16 -28.71 11.51 3.50
N ASN A 17 -28.96 10.99 4.69
CA ASN A 17 -29.17 9.56 4.94
C ASN A 17 -30.61 9.16 4.62
N GLY A 18 -30.79 8.63 3.41
CA GLY A 18 -32.06 8.14 2.88
C GLY A 18 -32.43 6.69 3.24
N VAL A 19 -31.63 5.96 4.03
CA VAL A 19 -31.73 4.49 4.16
C VAL A 19 -33.09 4.02 4.68
N HIS A 20 -33.73 4.80 5.56
CA HIS A 20 -35.02 4.45 6.17
C HIS A 20 -36.24 5.03 5.42
N PHE A 21 -36.02 5.82 4.38
CA PHE A 21 -37.10 6.41 3.59
C PHE A 21 -37.56 5.39 2.55
N TYR A 22 -38.40 4.44 2.94
CA TYR A 22 -39.03 3.52 1.99
C TYR A 22 -40.29 2.90 2.57
N GLN A 23 -41.18 2.45 1.68
CA GLN A 23 -42.27 1.55 2.03
C GLN A 23 -42.12 0.23 1.29
N LYS A 24 -42.74 -0.84 1.82
CA LYS A 24 -42.73 -2.15 1.15
C LYS A 24 -43.64 -2.10 -0.08
N MET A 25 -43.14 -2.61 -1.20
CA MET A 25 -43.93 -2.72 -2.42
C MET A 25 -45.07 -3.72 -2.23
N LYS A 26 -46.27 -3.39 -2.74
CA LYS A 26 -47.44 -4.31 -2.73
C LYS A 26 -47.16 -5.61 -3.48
N LYS A 27 -46.44 -5.54 -4.60
CA LYS A 27 -45.97 -6.71 -5.35
C LYS A 27 -44.48 -6.57 -5.61
N SER A 28 -43.74 -7.60 -5.19
CA SER A 28 -42.30 -7.69 -5.39
C SER A 28 -41.94 -7.84 -6.86
N MET A 29 -40.88 -7.18 -7.31
CA MET A 29 -40.35 -7.28 -8.69
C MET A 29 -38.91 -7.78 -8.67
N GLY A 30 -38.72 -9.08 -8.96
CA GLY A 30 -37.39 -9.72 -8.90
C GLY A 30 -36.84 -9.69 -7.48
N SER A 31 -35.75 -8.94 -7.24
CA SER A 31 -35.16 -8.68 -5.91
C SER A 31 -35.55 -7.31 -5.30
N LYS A 32 -36.31 -6.48 -6.04
CA LYS A 32 -36.78 -5.17 -5.54
C LYS A 32 -37.99 -5.37 -4.62
N ARG A 33 -37.92 -4.80 -3.41
CA ARG A 33 -38.93 -4.97 -2.34
C ARG A 33 -39.41 -3.66 -1.71
N ASN A 34 -38.70 -2.56 -1.99
CA ASN A 34 -38.90 -1.27 -1.36
C ASN A 34 -39.15 -0.22 -2.46
N GLU A 35 -40.00 0.76 -2.16
CA GLU A 35 -40.28 1.92 -3.02
C GLU A 35 -40.29 3.23 -2.21
N LEU A 36 -40.00 4.35 -2.88
CA LEU A 36 -40.16 5.70 -2.32
C LEU A 36 -41.60 6.16 -2.57
N SER A 37 -42.31 6.57 -1.51
CA SER A 37 -43.60 7.25 -1.65
C SER A 37 -43.37 8.73 -1.97
N GLU A 38 -44.41 9.45 -2.40
CA GLU A 38 -44.32 10.90 -2.58
C GLU A 38 -43.92 11.62 -1.29
N GLU A 39 -44.40 11.14 -0.13
CA GLU A 39 -44.01 11.66 1.18
C GLU A 39 -42.50 11.50 1.44
N HIS A 40 -41.93 10.33 1.14
CA HIS A 40 -40.49 10.10 1.26
C HIS A 40 -39.66 11.00 0.33
N ILE A 41 -40.12 11.19 -0.91
CA ILE A 41 -39.45 12.05 -1.88
C ILE A 41 -39.49 13.51 -1.39
N ASN A 42 -40.66 13.99 -0.96
CA ASN A 42 -40.84 15.34 -0.45
C ASN A 42 -39.96 15.61 0.77
N GLU A 43 -39.88 14.67 1.71
CA GLU A 43 -39.03 14.84 2.88
C GLU A 43 -37.54 14.84 2.53
N ILE A 44 -37.07 13.95 1.63
CA ILE A 44 -35.68 13.98 1.15
C ILE A 44 -35.36 15.31 0.46
N VAL A 45 -36.28 15.81 -0.37
CA VAL A 45 -36.11 17.12 -1.05
C VAL A 45 -36.09 18.26 -0.04
N ARG A 46 -36.94 18.21 0.99
CA ARG A 46 -36.94 19.20 2.09
C ARG A 46 -35.62 19.16 2.86
N LEU A 47 -35.18 17.99 3.30
CA LEU A 47 -33.90 17.78 3.99
C LEU A 47 -32.72 18.30 3.15
N TYR A 48 -32.72 18.03 1.84
CA TYR A 48 -31.74 18.61 0.92
C TYR A 48 -31.85 20.14 0.89
N GLY A 49 -33.04 20.71 0.74
CA GLY A 49 -33.27 22.15 0.62
C GLY A 49 -32.88 22.96 1.85
N ASP A 50 -33.26 22.49 3.04
CA ASP A 50 -33.10 23.18 4.32
C ASP A 50 -31.63 23.46 4.69
N LEU A 51 -30.70 22.63 4.20
CA LEU A 51 -29.25 22.74 4.47
C LEU A 51 -28.95 22.91 5.97
N LYS A 52 -29.63 22.12 6.81
CA LYS A 52 -29.51 22.18 8.26
C LYS A 52 -29.19 20.79 8.82
N GLU A 53 -28.24 20.72 9.74
CA GLU A 53 -27.88 19.46 10.40
C GLU A 53 -29.02 18.89 11.24
N ASN A 54 -29.17 17.57 11.18
CA ASN A 54 -30.07 16.77 11.99
C ASN A 54 -29.62 15.29 11.96
N ASP A 55 -30.46 14.36 12.42
CA ASP A 55 -30.13 12.93 12.45
C ASP A 55 -29.95 12.31 11.05
N HIS A 56 -30.63 12.87 10.05
CA HIS A 56 -30.57 12.44 8.65
C HIS A 56 -29.62 13.28 7.81
N VAL A 57 -29.20 14.46 8.28
CA VAL A 57 -28.38 15.40 7.50
C VAL A 57 -27.12 15.77 8.27
N LYS A 58 -25.96 15.53 7.66
CA LYS A 58 -24.66 15.97 8.16
C LYS A 58 -24.04 16.96 7.17
N LEU A 59 -23.44 18.03 7.68
CA LEU A 59 -22.80 19.07 6.87
C LEU A 59 -21.30 19.04 7.10
N PHE A 60 -20.56 19.19 6.01
CA PHE A 60 -19.10 19.12 6.01
C PHE A 60 -18.52 20.15 5.05
N ASP A 61 -17.26 20.48 5.26
CA ASP A 61 -16.39 21.11 4.28
C ASP A 61 -15.79 20.07 3.33
N ASN A 62 -15.32 20.51 2.17
CA ASN A 62 -14.62 19.64 1.24
C ASN A 62 -13.42 18.94 1.90
N GLU A 63 -12.66 19.70 2.70
CA GLU A 63 -11.46 19.22 3.40
C GLU A 63 -11.75 18.12 4.43
N ASP A 64 -12.98 18.00 4.94
CA ASP A 64 -13.35 16.93 5.89
C ASP A 64 -13.26 15.52 5.29
N PHE A 65 -13.28 15.43 3.96
CA PHE A 65 -13.16 14.17 3.22
C PHE A 65 -11.83 14.02 2.51
N GLY A 66 -11.02 15.07 2.52
CA GLY A 66 -9.74 15.08 1.84
C GLY A 66 -8.63 14.59 2.75
N TYR A 67 -7.65 13.92 2.14
CA TYR A 67 -6.42 13.52 2.81
C TYR A 67 -5.22 13.64 1.87
N ASN A 68 -4.05 13.91 2.45
CA ASN A 68 -2.77 13.69 1.82
C ASN A 68 -2.40 12.21 1.99
N LYS A 69 -2.38 11.47 0.88
CA LYS A 69 -1.77 10.15 0.83
C LYS A 69 -0.27 10.31 0.68
N ILE A 70 0.45 10.34 1.80
CA ILE A 70 1.90 10.47 1.81
C ILE A 70 2.55 9.12 1.51
N THR A 71 3.68 9.13 0.81
CA THR A 71 4.51 7.93 0.63
C THR A 71 5.67 7.99 1.60
N VAL A 72 5.75 7.00 2.48
CA VAL A 72 6.81 6.87 3.48
C VAL A 72 7.84 5.89 2.94
N GLU A 73 9.05 6.38 2.71
CA GLU A 73 10.16 5.57 2.26
C GLU A 73 11.06 5.22 3.45
N ARG A 74 11.65 4.02 3.39
CA ARG A 74 12.65 3.54 4.34
C ARG A 74 13.94 3.25 3.59
N PRO A 75 15.12 3.45 4.19
CA PRO A 75 16.36 3.27 3.49
C PRO A 75 16.66 1.79 3.24
N LEU A 76 17.18 1.50 2.06
CA LEU A 76 17.68 0.19 1.68
C LEU A 76 18.94 -0.13 2.48
N ARG A 77 18.95 -1.30 3.12
CA ARG A 77 20.11 -1.83 3.83
C ARG A 77 20.40 -3.23 3.33
N LEU A 78 21.63 -3.42 2.89
CA LEU A 78 22.09 -4.66 2.27
C LEU A 78 23.37 -5.10 2.92
N ASN A 79 23.44 -6.37 3.31
CA ASN A 79 24.71 -7.03 3.52
C ASN A 79 25.13 -7.74 2.25
N PHE A 80 26.42 -8.06 2.16
CA PHE A 80 27.00 -8.69 1.01
C PHE A 80 27.94 -9.80 1.44
N LYS A 81 27.90 -10.92 0.71
CA LYS A 81 28.77 -12.07 0.96
C LYS A 81 29.25 -12.61 -0.37
N ILE A 82 30.52 -12.96 -0.43
CA ILE A 82 31.12 -13.58 -1.60
C ILE A 82 31.31 -15.06 -1.27
N ASP A 83 30.31 -15.86 -1.61
CA ASP A 83 30.33 -17.32 -1.49
C ASP A 83 29.68 -17.97 -2.71
N GLU A 84 29.79 -19.29 -2.80
CA GLU A 84 29.22 -20.03 -3.94
C GLU A 84 27.72 -19.83 -4.11
N GLU A 85 26.97 -19.69 -3.01
CA GLU A 85 25.52 -19.59 -3.05
C GLU A 85 25.09 -18.27 -3.68
N ARG A 86 25.60 -17.15 -3.19
CA ARG A 86 25.26 -15.82 -3.72
C ARG A 86 25.86 -15.60 -5.10
N VAL A 87 27.07 -16.09 -5.37
CA VAL A 87 27.68 -16.01 -6.72
C VAL A 87 26.85 -16.76 -7.76
N LYS A 88 26.25 -17.91 -7.41
CA LYS A 88 25.34 -18.64 -8.32
C LYS A 88 24.14 -17.78 -8.74
N THR A 89 23.68 -16.84 -7.92
CA THR A 89 22.53 -15.98 -8.25
C THR A 89 22.83 -14.97 -9.37
N LEU A 90 24.09 -14.80 -9.80
CA LEU A 90 24.47 -13.95 -10.94
C LEU A 90 23.70 -14.32 -12.21
N VAL A 91 23.36 -15.61 -12.39
CA VAL A 91 22.59 -16.08 -13.54
C VAL A 91 21.16 -15.53 -13.59
N ASN A 92 20.65 -15.00 -12.47
CA ASN A 92 19.34 -14.33 -12.41
C ASN A 92 19.43 -12.86 -12.82
N GLN A 93 20.64 -12.31 -12.97
CA GLN A 93 20.84 -10.91 -13.30
C GLN A 93 20.86 -10.69 -14.82
N THR A 94 19.98 -9.81 -15.31
CA THR A 94 19.84 -9.54 -16.75
C THR A 94 21.13 -9.02 -17.38
N ALA A 95 21.87 -8.13 -16.70
CA ALA A 95 23.13 -7.60 -17.22
C ALA A 95 24.21 -8.68 -17.36
N PHE A 96 24.24 -9.66 -16.45
CA PHE A 96 25.17 -10.79 -16.51
C PHE A 96 24.77 -11.77 -17.62
N THR A 97 23.51 -12.20 -17.68
CA THR A 97 23.03 -13.14 -18.71
C THR A 97 23.09 -12.60 -20.13
N ASN A 98 23.00 -11.27 -20.30
CA ASN A 98 23.10 -10.65 -21.62
C ASN A 98 24.53 -10.64 -22.17
N LEU A 99 25.58 -10.89 -21.37
CA LEU A 99 26.94 -11.03 -21.87
C LEU A 99 27.04 -12.14 -22.93
N SER A 100 26.36 -13.26 -22.70
CA SER A 100 26.34 -14.42 -23.60
C SER A 100 25.19 -14.39 -24.61
N LYS A 101 24.63 -13.21 -24.94
CA LYS A 101 23.59 -13.05 -25.96
C LYS A 101 24.10 -12.11 -27.05
N SER A 102 23.79 -12.42 -28.32
CA SER A 102 24.08 -11.53 -29.44
C SER A 102 22.83 -11.30 -30.29
N LYS A 103 22.68 -10.07 -30.81
CA LYS A 103 21.68 -9.73 -31.83
C LYS A 103 22.18 -9.99 -33.25
N LYS A 104 23.47 -10.28 -33.42
CA LYS A 104 24.10 -10.52 -34.74
C LYS A 104 23.85 -11.96 -35.19
N LYS A 105 23.73 -12.14 -36.51
CA LYS A 105 23.55 -13.47 -37.13
C LYS A 105 24.88 -14.04 -37.60
N GLY A 106 24.95 -15.36 -37.73
CA GLY A 106 26.11 -16.07 -38.28
C GLY A 106 27.32 -16.10 -37.34
N GLU A 107 28.50 -16.27 -37.91
CA GLU A 107 29.77 -16.47 -37.19
C GLU A 107 30.10 -15.32 -36.21
N ALA A 108 29.76 -14.07 -36.59
CA ALA A 108 29.97 -12.92 -35.73
C ALA A 108 29.15 -12.97 -34.43
N GLY A 109 27.91 -13.50 -34.50
CA GLY A 109 27.07 -13.68 -33.31
C GLY A 109 27.58 -14.80 -32.41
N LEU A 110 28.07 -15.90 -32.99
CA LEU A 110 28.64 -17.01 -32.24
C LEU A 110 29.91 -16.61 -31.49
N LYS A 111 30.81 -15.85 -32.15
CA LYS A 111 32.03 -15.32 -31.50
C LYS A 111 31.71 -14.41 -30.33
N GLU A 112 30.68 -13.56 -30.46
CA GLU A 112 30.26 -12.66 -29.38
C GLU A 112 29.68 -13.44 -28.18
N ILE A 113 28.85 -14.46 -28.44
CA ILE A 113 28.30 -15.33 -27.39
C ILE A 113 29.43 -16.07 -26.66
N GLU A 114 30.39 -16.62 -27.39
CA GLU A 114 31.52 -17.36 -26.81
C GLU A 114 32.41 -16.46 -25.96
N ALA A 115 32.78 -15.27 -26.45
CA ALA A 115 33.50 -14.27 -25.68
C ALA A 115 32.72 -13.85 -24.42
N GLY A 116 31.40 -13.71 -24.54
CA GLY A 116 30.50 -13.41 -23.43
C GLY A 116 30.49 -14.49 -22.35
N LYS A 117 30.46 -15.77 -22.73
CA LYS A 117 30.56 -16.91 -21.80
C LYS A 117 31.91 -16.95 -21.10
N GLN A 118 32.99 -16.69 -21.82
CA GLN A 118 34.33 -16.60 -21.24
C GLN A 118 34.41 -15.46 -20.22
N GLN A 119 33.80 -14.31 -20.51
CA GLN A 119 33.73 -13.20 -19.58
C GLN A 119 32.88 -13.54 -18.33
N GLN A 120 31.74 -14.21 -18.50
CA GLN A 120 30.92 -14.69 -17.38
C GLN A 120 31.73 -15.62 -16.46
N GLN A 121 32.42 -16.61 -17.05
CA GLN A 121 33.24 -17.54 -16.29
C GLN A 121 34.37 -16.83 -15.55
N ALA A 122 35.08 -15.91 -16.22
CA ALA A 122 36.16 -15.14 -15.60
C ALA A 122 35.67 -14.28 -14.42
N ILE A 123 34.45 -13.74 -14.48
CA ILE A 123 33.85 -12.99 -13.36
C ILE A 123 33.57 -13.93 -12.18
N VAL A 124 32.96 -15.09 -12.44
CA VAL A 124 32.67 -16.09 -11.40
C VAL A 124 33.97 -16.57 -10.75
N ASP A 125 34.98 -16.93 -11.54
CA ASP A 125 36.27 -17.38 -11.05
C ASP A 125 36.98 -16.30 -10.23
N ALA A 126 36.91 -15.03 -10.67
CA ALA A 126 37.47 -13.92 -9.93
C ALA A 126 36.81 -13.76 -8.55
N LEU A 127 35.46 -13.81 -8.49
CA LEU A 127 34.72 -13.71 -7.24
C LEU A 127 35.03 -14.89 -6.31
N LEU A 128 34.97 -16.12 -6.82
CA LEU A 128 35.24 -17.32 -6.03
C LEU A 128 36.70 -17.41 -5.57
N SER A 129 37.64 -16.75 -6.26
CA SER A 129 39.05 -16.69 -5.81
C SER A 129 39.26 -15.92 -4.51
N ILE A 130 38.27 -15.12 -4.07
CA ILE A 130 38.29 -14.39 -2.80
C ILE A 130 37.12 -14.77 -1.89
N GLN A 131 36.49 -15.92 -2.14
CA GLN A 131 35.34 -16.36 -1.33
C GLN A 131 35.71 -16.47 0.14
N SER A 132 34.79 -16.06 1.01
CA SER A 132 34.97 -16.15 2.46
C SER A 132 33.63 -16.08 3.18
N ASP A 133 33.63 -16.44 4.46
CA ASP A 133 32.47 -16.27 5.33
C ASP A 133 32.27 -14.84 5.82
N THR A 134 33.10 -13.89 5.36
CA THR A 134 32.99 -12.48 5.73
C THR A 134 31.74 -11.86 5.12
N VAL A 135 30.91 -11.27 5.99
CA VAL A 135 29.74 -10.47 5.60
C VAL A 135 30.12 -8.99 5.62
N TYR A 136 30.04 -8.35 4.47
CA TYR A 136 30.27 -6.91 4.31
C TYR A 136 28.95 -6.17 4.50
N LYS A 137 28.93 -5.16 5.36
CA LYS A 137 27.73 -4.35 5.63
C LYS A 137 27.74 -2.99 4.94
N ASN A 138 28.88 -2.61 4.36
CA ASN A 138 29.03 -1.36 3.63
C ASN A 138 29.20 -1.62 2.13
N ARG A 139 28.24 -1.10 1.34
CA ARG A 139 28.24 -1.27 -0.11
C ARG A 139 29.42 -0.58 -0.79
N GLU A 140 29.85 0.58 -0.29
CA GLU A 140 30.94 1.34 -0.91
C GLU A 140 32.29 0.64 -0.73
N GLU A 141 32.55 0.12 0.47
CA GLU A 141 33.74 -0.68 0.77
C GLU A 141 33.84 -1.91 -0.13
N LEU A 142 32.75 -2.68 -0.24
CA LEU A 142 32.69 -3.82 -1.15
C LEU A 142 32.91 -3.40 -2.59
N THR A 143 32.27 -2.30 -3.02
CA THR A 143 32.40 -1.81 -4.39
C THR A 143 33.86 -1.45 -4.73
N LYS A 144 34.59 -0.82 -3.80
CA LYS A 144 36.01 -0.51 -3.96
C LYS A 144 36.86 -1.79 -4.05
N MET A 145 36.59 -2.77 -3.19
CA MET A 145 37.28 -4.05 -3.18
C MET A 145 37.05 -4.83 -4.49
N LEU A 146 35.80 -4.94 -4.96
CA LEU A 146 35.46 -5.60 -6.22
C LEU A 146 36.08 -4.91 -7.44
N LYS A 147 36.06 -3.57 -7.49
CA LYS A 147 36.72 -2.81 -8.57
C LYS A 147 38.22 -3.11 -8.62
N LYS A 148 38.88 -3.20 -7.46
CA LYS A 148 40.29 -3.56 -7.37
C LYS A 148 40.53 -5.00 -7.85
N LEU A 149 39.74 -5.97 -7.37
CA LEU A 149 39.80 -7.37 -7.80
C LEU A 149 39.70 -7.51 -9.32
N PHE A 150 38.69 -6.90 -9.93
CA PHE A 150 38.48 -7.00 -11.37
C PHE A 150 39.61 -6.34 -12.15
N LYS A 151 40.13 -5.20 -11.68
CA LYS A 151 41.30 -4.55 -12.27
C LYS A 151 42.54 -5.45 -12.21
N ASP A 152 42.81 -6.07 -11.07
CA ASP A 152 43.96 -6.97 -10.86
C ASP A 152 43.87 -8.24 -11.72
N LYS A 153 42.64 -8.67 -12.04
CA LYS A 153 42.35 -9.78 -12.97
C LYS A 153 42.25 -9.35 -14.44
N GLY A 154 42.46 -8.07 -14.77
CA GLY A 154 42.37 -7.55 -16.14
C GLY A 154 40.94 -7.49 -16.71
N LEU A 155 39.91 -7.55 -15.86
CA LEU A 155 38.51 -7.53 -16.24
C LEU A 155 37.95 -6.10 -16.21
N THR A 156 37.37 -5.66 -17.32
CA THR A 156 36.67 -4.37 -17.41
C THR A 156 35.18 -4.58 -17.14
N ILE A 157 34.70 -4.05 -16.02
CA ILE A 157 33.30 -4.17 -15.59
C ILE A 157 32.60 -2.83 -15.69
N GLY A 158 31.61 -2.72 -16.58
CA GLY A 158 30.77 -1.54 -16.70
C GLY A 158 29.79 -1.39 -15.53
N SER A 159 29.29 -0.17 -15.29
CA SER A 159 28.36 0.13 -14.19
C SER A 159 27.12 -0.78 -14.12
N PRO A 160 26.42 -1.12 -15.23
CA PRO A 160 25.27 -2.02 -15.18
C PRO A 160 25.62 -3.43 -14.70
N LEU A 161 26.78 -3.95 -15.12
CA LEU A 161 27.26 -5.27 -14.73
C LEU A 161 27.75 -5.27 -13.28
N LEU A 162 28.42 -4.20 -12.84
CA LEU A 162 28.82 -4.04 -11.44
C LEU A 162 27.60 -4.00 -10.51
N LYS A 163 26.53 -3.28 -10.89
CA LYS A 163 25.27 -3.26 -10.14
C LYS A 163 24.63 -4.64 -10.07
N ALA A 164 24.62 -5.39 -11.17
CA ALA A 164 24.15 -6.78 -11.18
C ALA A 164 24.98 -7.68 -10.25
N ILE A 165 26.30 -7.53 -10.23
CA ILE A 165 27.17 -8.29 -9.33
C ILE A 165 26.86 -7.95 -7.87
N LEU A 166 26.78 -6.67 -7.52
CA LEU A 166 26.43 -6.25 -6.15
C LEU A 166 25.06 -6.80 -5.72
N ASN A 167 24.05 -6.73 -6.59
CA ASN A 167 22.71 -7.25 -6.30
C ASN A 167 22.70 -8.77 -6.09
N ALA A 168 23.47 -9.53 -6.88
CA ALA A 168 23.59 -10.98 -6.73
C ALA A 168 24.28 -11.37 -5.41
N LEU A 169 25.23 -10.55 -4.97
CA LEU A 169 25.98 -10.79 -3.73
C LEU A 169 25.25 -10.29 -2.48
N SER A 170 24.11 -9.60 -2.64
CA SER A 170 23.43 -8.89 -1.55
C SER A 170 22.20 -9.60 -1.00
N GLU A 171 21.96 -9.42 0.30
CA GLU A 171 20.70 -9.72 0.95
C GLU A 171 20.29 -8.57 1.86
N LYS A 172 18.99 -8.46 2.15
CA LYS A 172 18.47 -7.45 3.07
C LYS A 172 18.94 -7.71 4.49
N ASP A 173 19.40 -6.65 5.14
CA ASP A 173 19.92 -6.72 6.50
C ASP A 173 19.71 -5.38 7.19
N GLU A 174 18.80 -5.33 8.17
CA GLU A 174 18.49 -4.09 8.91
C GLU A 174 19.68 -3.56 9.72
N THR A 175 20.69 -4.40 9.99
CA THR A 175 21.89 -4.02 10.72
C THR A 175 23.02 -3.53 9.82
N ALA A 176 22.82 -3.54 8.50
CA ALA A 176 23.79 -3.03 7.54
C ALA A 176 23.70 -1.52 7.36
N ASP A 177 24.73 -0.95 6.73
CA ASP A 177 24.76 0.48 6.46
C ASP A 177 23.70 0.85 5.41
N ILE A 178 23.24 2.10 5.47
CA ILE A 178 22.31 2.65 4.48
C ILE A 178 22.99 2.68 3.11
N CYS A 179 22.34 2.08 2.12
CA CYS A 179 22.72 2.18 0.73
C CYS A 179 22.40 3.59 0.20
N VAL A 180 23.41 4.34 -0.23
CA VAL A 180 23.24 5.69 -0.79
C VAL A 180 23.53 5.79 -2.30
N ASP A 181 22.75 6.60 -3.00
CA ASP A 181 22.92 6.88 -4.42
C ASP A 181 24.22 7.66 -4.72
N GLY A 182 24.47 7.94 -6.00
CA GLY A 182 25.67 8.70 -6.41
C GLY A 182 25.74 10.15 -5.92
N LYS A 183 24.67 10.67 -5.30
CA LYS A 183 24.59 12.00 -4.69
C LYS A 183 24.66 11.94 -3.15
N GLY A 184 24.73 10.74 -2.57
CA GLY A 184 24.73 10.52 -1.12
C GLY A 184 23.33 10.46 -0.51
N ASN A 185 22.25 10.43 -1.30
CA ASN A 185 20.90 10.28 -0.76
C ASN A 185 20.61 8.80 -0.47
N PRO A 186 19.92 8.47 0.62
CA PRO A 186 19.45 7.11 0.88
C PRO A 186 18.61 6.56 -0.29
N GLU A 187 18.91 5.35 -0.72
CA GLU A 187 18.09 4.63 -1.68
C GLU A 187 16.85 4.04 -0.96
N PRO A 188 15.65 4.10 -1.55
CA PRO A 188 14.47 3.52 -0.93
C PRO A 188 14.46 1.99 -1.03
N ASP A 189 14.06 1.33 0.06
CA ASP A 189 13.65 -0.08 0.04
C ASP A 189 12.17 -0.16 -0.36
N THR A 190 11.91 -0.65 -1.57
CA THR A 190 10.56 -0.75 -2.11
C THR A 190 9.65 -1.71 -1.37
N ASP A 191 10.20 -2.71 -0.67
CA ASP A 191 9.39 -3.68 0.07
C ASP A 191 8.99 -3.17 1.45
N LEU A 192 9.69 -2.13 1.94
CA LEU A 192 9.40 -1.46 3.20
C LEU A 192 8.70 -0.10 3.00
N ARG A 193 8.38 0.26 1.76
CA ARG A 193 7.61 1.46 1.42
C ARG A 193 6.19 1.30 1.95
N ASP A 194 5.70 2.35 2.59
CA ASP A 194 4.31 2.42 3.04
C ASP A 194 3.62 3.70 2.57
N THR A 195 2.30 3.76 2.74
CA THR A 195 1.52 4.96 2.50
C THR A 195 0.59 5.25 3.68
N GLU A 196 0.60 6.50 4.12
CA GLU A 196 -0.28 6.98 5.20
C GLU A 196 -1.29 7.99 4.66
N SER A 197 -2.48 8.02 5.24
CA SER A 197 -3.55 8.96 4.86
C SER A 197 -3.72 10.00 5.96
N VAL A 198 -3.12 11.18 5.73
CA VAL A 198 -3.14 12.31 6.68
C VAL A 198 -4.29 13.24 6.29
N PRO A 199 -5.24 13.58 7.18
CA PRO A 199 -6.32 14.52 6.87
C PRO A 199 -5.80 15.83 6.28
N LEU A 200 -6.52 16.44 5.31
CA LEU A 200 -6.06 17.71 4.71
C LEU A 200 -5.96 18.87 5.70
N LYS A 201 -6.66 18.77 6.82
CA LYS A 201 -6.66 19.76 7.90
C LYS A 201 -5.46 19.63 8.84
N GLU A 202 -4.58 18.65 8.62
CA GLU A 202 -3.40 18.39 9.41
C GLU A 202 -2.13 18.55 8.55
N ASP A 203 -1.06 19.09 9.13
CA ASP A 203 0.23 19.20 8.47
C ASP A 203 0.91 17.82 8.37
N ILE A 204 1.38 17.48 7.17
CA ILE A 204 1.96 16.15 6.91
C ILE A 204 3.26 15.91 7.66
N TYR A 205 4.05 16.96 7.95
CA TYR A 205 5.33 16.83 8.64
C TYR A 205 5.13 16.73 10.14
N GLU A 206 4.19 17.50 10.71
CA GLU A 206 3.81 17.34 12.12
C GLU A 206 3.28 15.94 12.40
N TYR A 207 2.40 15.41 11.53
CA TYR A 207 1.95 14.02 11.61
C TYR A 207 3.13 13.03 11.52
N PHE A 208 4.02 13.25 10.56
CA PHE A 208 5.17 12.36 10.33
C PHE A 208 6.14 12.29 11.51
N GLU A 209 6.46 13.43 12.11
CA GLU A 209 7.32 13.52 13.29
C GLU A 209 6.66 12.89 14.54
N ARG A 210 5.33 12.98 14.66
CA ARG A 210 4.60 12.46 15.82
C ARG A 210 4.33 10.95 15.72
N GLU A 211 3.90 10.47 14.56
CA GLU A 211 3.39 9.11 14.39
C GLU A 211 4.39 8.15 13.73
N ILE A 212 5.29 8.65 12.88
CA ILE A 212 6.16 7.77 12.07
C ILE A 212 7.59 7.75 12.61
N LYS A 213 8.22 8.92 12.79
CA LYS A 213 9.63 9.02 13.22
C LYS A 213 9.97 8.27 14.51
N PRO A 214 9.12 8.23 15.56
CA PRO A 214 9.44 7.49 16.79
C PRO A 214 9.58 5.98 16.57
N HIS A 215 8.93 5.44 15.54
CA HIS A 215 8.98 4.02 15.19
C HIS A 215 9.99 3.73 14.07
N VAL A 216 10.18 4.67 13.15
CA VAL A 216 11.10 4.51 12.01
C VAL A 216 11.93 5.78 11.81
N PRO A 217 13.01 5.97 12.60
CA PRO A 217 13.76 7.22 12.63
C PRO A 217 14.38 7.63 11.29
N ASP A 218 14.79 6.65 10.49
CA ASP A 218 15.44 6.89 9.20
C ASP A 218 14.46 7.04 8.02
N ALA A 219 13.15 6.99 8.28
CA ALA A 219 12.15 7.18 7.23
C ALA A 219 12.13 8.63 6.73
N TRP A 220 11.66 8.81 5.50
CA TRP A 220 11.36 10.13 4.93
C TRP A 220 10.10 10.10 4.06
N ILE A 221 9.51 11.27 3.85
CA ILE A 221 8.38 11.43 2.93
C ILE A 221 8.90 11.61 1.51
N ASP A 222 8.39 10.81 0.56
CA ASP A 222 8.56 11.09 -0.87
C ASP A 222 7.42 12.01 -1.35
N GLU A 223 7.72 13.31 -1.35
CA GLU A 223 6.79 14.35 -1.81
C GLU A 223 6.38 14.16 -3.28
N SER A 224 7.26 13.61 -4.13
CA SER A 224 6.97 13.41 -5.55
C SER A 224 5.88 12.35 -5.80
N LYS A 225 5.65 11.47 -4.81
CA LYS A 225 4.61 10.43 -4.83
C LYS A 225 3.42 10.76 -3.94
N THR A 226 3.46 11.86 -3.21
CA THR A 226 2.36 12.29 -2.32
C THR A 226 1.20 12.82 -3.15
N LYS A 227 -0.03 12.38 -2.82
CA LYS A 227 -1.23 12.72 -3.59
C LYS A 227 -2.37 13.13 -2.69
N VAL A 228 -3.15 14.12 -3.12
CA VAL A 228 -4.41 14.47 -2.46
C VAL A 228 -5.50 13.49 -2.93
N GLY A 229 -6.12 12.80 -1.99
CA GLY A 229 -7.27 11.93 -2.18
C GLY A 229 -8.51 12.49 -1.48
N TYR A 230 -9.68 11.99 -1.87
CA TYR A 230 -10.95 12.27 -1.19
C TYR A 230 -11.72 10.97 -1.00
N GLU A 231 -12.29 10.77 0.19
CA GLU A 231 -13.11 9.61 0.51
C GLU A 231 -14.31 10.03 1.38
N ILE A 232 -15.50 9.50 1.07
CA ILE A 232 -16.72 9.73 1.85
C ILE A 232 -17.13 8.39 2.50
N PRO A 233 -16.74 8.13 3.77
CA PRO A 233 -17.13 6.92 4.47
C PRO A 233 -18.56 7.06 5.03
N PHE A 234 -19.58 6.85 4.19
CA PHE A 234 -20.99 7.00 4.57
C PHE A 234 -21.37 6.26 5.85
N THR A 235 -20.83 5.05 6.05
CA THR A 235 -21.07 4.24 7.25
C THR A 235 -20.56 4.91 8.51
N ARG A 236 -19.39 5.58 8.47
CA ARG A 236 -18.81 6.25 9.65
C ARG A 236 -19.67 7.42 10.14
N HIS A 237 -20.22 8.22 9.22
CA HIS A 237 -20.93 9.46 9.60
C HIS A 237 -22.37 9.25 10.11
N PHE A 238 -23.00 8.15 9.69
CA PHE A 238 -24.37 7.81 10.12
C PHE A 238 -24.42 6.54 10.97
N TYR A 239 -23.27 6.04 11.43
CA TYR A 239 -23.23 4.94 12.38
C TYR A 239 -23.85 5.39 13.70
N GLN A 240 -24.96 4.76 14.06
CA GLN A 240 -25.52 4.84 15.40
C GLN A 240 -25.13 3.55 16.11
N TYR A 241 -24.38 3.71 17.20
CA TYR A 241 -24.02 2.56 18.04
C TYR A 241 -25.28 1.96 18.64
N THR A 242 -25.59 0.72 18.26
CA THR A 242 -26.66 -0.06 18.89
C THR A 242 -26.05 -0.83 20.04
N ALA A 243 -26.30 -0.39 21.27
CA ALA A 243 -25.89 -1.12 22.46
C ALA A 243 -26.43 -2.56 22.40
N LEU A 244 -25.58 -3.52 22.75
CA LEU A 244 -26.01 -4.91 22.89
C LEU A 244 -27.10 -4.98 23.96
N ARG A 245 -28.19 -5.68 23.67
CA ARG A 245 -29.25 -5.91 24.66
C ARG A 245 -28.66 -6.71 25.83
N SER A 246 -29.07 -6.41 27.06
CA SER A 246 -28.61 -7.16 28.23
C SER A 246 -29.10 -8.61 28.18
N SER A 247 -28.30 -9.52 28.73
CA SER A 247 -28.63 -10.94 28.80
C SER A 247 -29.91 -11.20 29.61
N GLU A 248 -30.21 -10.33 30.58
CA GLU A 248 -31.41 -10.40 31.42
C GLU A 248 -32.68 -10.16 30.61
N ILE A 249 -32.70 -9.11 29.77
CA ILE A 249 -33.83 -8.81 28.88
C ILE A 249 -34.04 -9.96 27.89
N ILE A 250 -32.95 -10.47 27.30
CA ILE A 250 -33.03 -11.62 26.37
C ILE A 250 -33.66 -12.84 27.07
N LYS A 251 -33.27 -13.09 28.33
CA LYS A 251 -33.80 -14.22 29.12
C LYS A 251 -35.28 -14.07 29.44
N GLU A 252 -35.73 -12.86 29.78
CA GLU A 252 -37.15 -12.57 30.01
C GLU A 252 -37.98 -12.73 28.72
N GLU A 253 -37.48 -12.24 27.59
CA GLU A 253 -38.13 -12.43 26.28
C GLU A 253 -38.24 -13.91 25.90
N ILE A 254 -37.17 -14.71 26.10
CA ILE A 254 -37.19 -16.16 25.86
C ILE A 254 -38.28 -16.82 26.71
N LYS A 255 -38.34 -16.50 28.00
CA LYS A 255 -39.35 -17.06 28.91
C LYS A 255 -40.77 -16.69 28.50
N ALA A 256 -41.01 -15.43 28.12
CA ALA A 256 -42.31 -14.99 27.62
C ALA A 256 -42.70 -15.68 26.30
N LEU A 257 -41.72 -15.93 25.42
CA LEU A 257 -41.93 -16.66 24.17
C LEU A 257 -42.28 -18.13 24.43
N GLU A 258 -41.57 -18.78 25.36
CA GLU A 258 -41.85 -20.16 25.81
C GLU A 258 -43.27 -20.29 26.36
N GLU A 259 -43.70 -19.36 27.22
CA GLU A 259 -45.06 -19.32 27.78
C GLU A 259 -46.12 -19.18 26.67
N SER A 260 -45.90 -18.26 25.71
CA SER A 260 -46.78 -18.08 24.54
C SER A 260 -46.85 -19.32 23.65
N ILE A 261 -45.71 -20.00 23.42
CA ILE A 261 -45.67 -21.24 22.63
C ILE A 261 -46.45 -22.35 23.33
N LEU A 262 -46.25 -22.53 24.64
CA LEU A 262 -46.96 -23.53 25.45
C LEU A 262 -48.47 -23.27 25.47
N GLU A 263 -48.91 -22.01 25.57
CA GLU A 263 -50.32 -21.64 25.52
C GLU A 263 -50.94 -21.97 24.15
N LYS A 264 -50.23 -21.67 23.05
CA LYS A 264 -50.69 -22.01 21.70
C LYS A 264 -50.74 -23.51 21.46
N LEU A 265 -49.76 -24.27 21.94
CA LEU A 265 -49.76 -25.74 21.85
C LEU A 265 -50.95 -26.35 22.62
N LYS A 266 -51.24 -25.85 23.82
CA LYS A 266 -52.42 -26.28 24.59
C LYS A 266 -53.74 -26.02 23.84
N LYS A 267 -53.86 -24.91 23.12
CA LYS A 267 -55.05 -24.59 22.30
C LYS A 267 -55.20 -25.47 21.05
N VAL A 268 -54.12 -26.13 20.60
CA VAL A 268 -54.14 -27.02 19.42
C VAL A 268 -54.29 -28.49 19.84
N MET A 269 -53.81 -28.84 21.03
CA MET A 269 -53.83 -30.22 21.57
C MET A 269 -55.03 -30.53 22.48
N GLY A 270 -55.83 -29.52 22.85
CA GLY A 270 -57.11 -29.65 23.57
C GLY A 270 -58.27 -29.23 22.68
#